data_AF-A0A502GAQ9-F1
#
_entry.id   AF-A0A502GAQ9-F1
#
_cell.length_a   1.000
_cell.length_b   1.000
_cell.length_c   1.000
_cell.angle_alpha   90.00
_cell.angle_beta   90.00
_cell.angle_gamma   90.00
#
_symmetry.space_group_name_H-M   'P 1'
#
loop_
_entity.id
_entity.type
_entity.pdbx_description
1 polymer ?
#
loop_
_entity_poly.entity_id
_entity_poly.type
_entity_poly.pdbx_seq_one_letter_code
_entity_poly.pdbx_strand_id
1 'polypeptide(L)'
;MSETRLVPDVRSEKASFDYMEYLSASCKKHWSFLDAIYGVMPFFGMVLKSRTSQEKSKQESLRALALQVVSTQVSDETNIVRLIELAEQQGFYAIEIHLPYALNDEQLTAIKIECKHLLQLSQSNEILLVQILQMPAQH
;
A
#
# COMPACT_ATOMS: atom_id res chain seq x y z
N MET A 1 -2.98 -19.61 28.31
CA MET A 1 -3.42 -18.56 27.36
C MET A 1 -2.16 -18.05 26.70
N SER A 2 -1.89 -18.48 25.47
CA SER A 2 -0.65 -18.15 24.78
C SER A 2 -0.81 -16.81 24.07
N GLU A 3 -0.19 -15.78 24.62
CA GLU A 3 -0.04 -14.49 23.95
C GLU A 3 0.85 -14.68 22.73
N THR A 4 0.23 -14.90 21.57
CA THR A 4 0.88 -14.81 20.26
C THR A 4 1.35 -13.37 20.10
N ARG A 5 2.62 -13.11 20.44
CA ARG A 5 3.23 -11.79 20.23
C ARG A 5 3.33 -11.55 18.72
N LEU A 6 2.44 -10.71 18.22
CA LEU A 6 2.53 -10.14 16.88
C LEU A 6 3.72 -9.17 16.90
N VAL A 7 4.84 -9.58 16.33
CA VAL A 7 6.04 -8.73 16.24
C VAL A 7 6.04 -8.10 14.84
N PRO A 8 6.11 -6.77 14.71
CA PRO A 8 6.29 -6.15 13.41
C PRO A 8 7.60 -6.63 12.78
N ASP A 9 7.57 -7.02 11.51
CA ASP A 9 8.76 -7.50 10.81
C ASP A 9 9.71 -6.31 10.54
N VAL A 10 10.70 -6.15 11.43
CA VAL A 10 11.71 -5.07 11.39
C VAL A 10 12.58 -5.15 10.11
N ARG A 11 12.46 -6.20 9.29
CA ARG A 11 13.21 -6.40 8.04
C ARG A 11 12.38 -6.20 6.77
N SER A 12 11.10 -5.85 6.87
CA SER A 12 10.27 -5.63 5.68
C SER A 12 10.68 -4.34 4.95
N GLU A 13 10.81 -4.44 3.62
CA GLU A 13 10.96 -3.28 2.73
C GLU A 13 9.81 -2.29 3.02
N LYS A 14 10.11 -0.98 3.07
CA LYS A 14 9.11 0.06 3.38
C LYS A 14 8.54 0.65 2.10
N ALA A 15 7.22 0.61 1.94
CA ALA A 15 6.53 1.31 0.87
C ALA A 15 6.23 2.76 1.29
N SER A 16 6.43 3.72 0.39
CA SER A 16 5.93 5.08 0.56
C SER A 16 4.92 5.45 -0.53
N PHE A 17 3.82 6.04 -0.09
CA PHE A 17 2.68 6.44 -0.89
C PHE A 17 2.42 7.93 -0.70
N ASP A 18 2.28 8.67 -1.81
CA ASP A 18 1.81 10.04 -1.81
C ASP A 18 0.35 10.06 -2.26
N TYR A 19 -0.57 10.14 -1.31
CA TYR A 19 -1.99 10.04 -1.57
C TYR A 19 -2.50 11.21 -2.44
N MET A 20 -1.90 12.40 -2.29
CA MET A 20 -2.23 13.57 -3.10
C MET A 20 -1.80 13.42 -4.55
N GLU A 21 -0.60 12.88 -4.77
CA GLU A 21 -0.12 12.57 -6.11
C GLU A 21 -1.10 11.62 -6.82
N TYR A 22 -1.60 10.59 -6.11
CA TYR A 22 -2.52 9.62 -6.71
C TYR A 22 -3.92 10.19 -6.97
N LEU A 23 -4.51 10.92 -6.02
CA LEU A 23 -5.82 11.54 -6.23
C LEU A 23 -5.78 12.57 -7.37
N SER A 24 -4.75 13.41 -7.41
CA SER A 24 -4.62 14.42 -8.46
C SER A 24 -4.38 13.81 -9.84
N ALA A 25 -3.61 12.72 -9.93
CA ALA A 25 -3.41 11.96 -11.16
C ALA A 25 -4.67 11.19 -11.59
N SER A 26 -5.48 10.69 -10.63
CA SER A 26 -6.77 10.04 -10.90
C SER A 26 -7.80 11.04 -11.44
N CYS A 27 -7.79 12.30 -10.98
CA CYS A 27 -8.60 13.39 -11.56
C CYS A 27 -8.15 13.80 -12.97
N LYS A 28 -6.83 13.77 -13.26
CA LYS A 28 -6.26 14.05 -14.58
C LYS A 28 -6.37 12.81 -15.48
N LYS A 29 -7.61 12.45 -15.83
CA LYS A 29 -7.97 11.44 -16.84
C LYS A 29 -6.98 11.42 -18.01
N HIS A 30 -6.13 10.39 -18.05
CA HIS A 30 -5.37 9.82 -19.17
C HIS A 30 -3.92 9.51 -18.78
N TRP A 31 -3.69 8.30 -18.27
CA TRP A 31 -2.45 7.60 -18.59
C TRP A 31 -2.48 7.20 -20.07
N SER A 32 -2.31 8.17 -20.98
CA SER A 32 -2.20 7.89 -22.41
C SER A 32 -0.88 7.19 -22.79
N PHE A 33 -0.03 6.81 -21.82
CA PHE A 33 1.35 6.38 -22.07
C PHE A 33 1.92 5.32 -21.10
N LEU A 34 1.11 4.52 -20.39
CA LEU A 34 1.57 3.15 -20.04
C LEU A 34 1.41 2.21 -21.25
N ASP A 35 0.53 2.57 -22.19
CA ASP A 35 0.19 1.81 -23.39
C ASP A 35 1.28 1.73 -24.48
N ALA A 36 2.34 2.53 -24.41
CA ALA A 36 3.41 2.41 -25.42
C ALA A 36 4.55 1.46 -25.01
N ILE A 37 4.65 1.04 -23.73
CA ILE A 37 5.82 0.30 -23.24
C ILE A 37 5.47 -0.95 -22.38
N TYR A 38 4.21 -1.14 -21.94
CA TYR A 38 3.77 -2.35 -21.19
C TYR A 38 2.97 -3.38 -21.99
N GLY A 39 2.90 -3.26 -23.33
CA GLY A 39 2.11 -4.13 -24.21
C GLY A 39 2.47 -5.62 -24.25
N VAL A 40 3.39 -6.12 -23.40
CA VAL A 40 3.82 -7.52 -23.37
C VAL A 40 4.34 -7.97 -21.99
N MET A 41 3.57 -7.79 -20.90
CA MET A 41 3.78 -8.67 -19.74
C MET A 41 2.48 -9.33 -19.28
N PRO A 42 2.42 -10.67 -19.27
CA PRO A 42 1.27 -11.39 -18.75
C PRO A 42 1.20 -11.14 -17.25
N PHE A 43 0.09 -10.56 -16.81
CA PHE A 43 -0.34 -10.64 -15.43
C PHE A 43 -0.42 -12.12 -15.02
N PHE A 44 -0.18 -12.40 -13.74
CA PHE A 44 -0.11 -13.72 -13.08
C PHE A 44 1.30 -14.32 -12.90
N GLY A 45 1.86 -14.08 -11.71
CA GLY A 45 2.54 -15.15 -10.97
C GLY A 45 3.99 -15.47 -11.32
N MET A 46 4.84 -14.50 -11.65
CA MET A 46 6.29 -14.77 -11.79
C MET A 46 7.14 -13.92 -10.84
N VAL A 47 7.64 -14.60 -9.79
CA VAL A 47 8.71 -14.15 -8.92
C VAL A 47 9.98 -14.02 -9.74
N LEU A 48 10.37 -12.79 -10.08
CA LEU A 48 11.74 -12.52 -10.53
C LEU A 48 12.51 -11.85 -9.39
N LYS A 49 13.36 -12.62 -8.72
CA LYS A 49 14.39 -12.13 -7.80
C LYS A 49 15.52 -11.45 -8.61
N SER A 50 15.69 -10.15 -8.49
CA SER A 50 16.89 -9.39 -8.89
C SER A 50 17.20 -8.28 -7.87
N ARG A 51 17.97 -8.67 -6.85
CA ARG A 51 18.12 -8.08 -5.51
C ARG A 51 18.61 -6.63 -5.33
N THR A 52 18.85 -5.81 -6.35
CA THR A 52 19.35 -4.43 -6.10
C THR A 52 18.91 -3.36 -7.10
N SER A 53 18.52 -3.72 -8.33
CA SER A 53 17.81 -2.82 -9.25
C SER A 53 16.28 -3.00 -9.20
N GLN A 54 15.79 -4.03 -8.51
CA GLN A 54 14.36 -4.26 -8.32
C GLN A 54 13.68 -3.22 -7.45
N GLU A 55 14.32 -2.65 -6.43
CA GLU A 55 13.60 -1.82 -5.46
C GLU A 55 12.97 -0.60 -6.13
N LYS A 56 13.72 0.09 -7.02
CA LYS A 56 13.16 1.17 -7.83
C LYS A 56 12.02 0.67 -8.72
N SER A 57 12.19 -0.47 -9.38
CA SER A 57 11.17 -1.06 -10.25
C SER A 57 9.91 -1.51 -9.49
N LYS A 58 10.06 -2.07 -8.28
CA LYS A 58 8.94 -2.49 -7.42
C LYS A 58 8.18 -1.29 -6.89
N GLN A 59 8.88 -0.25 -6.42
CA GLN A 59 8.21 0.95 -5.95
C GLN A 59 7.56 1.74 -7.09
N GLU A 60 8.18 1.80 -8.27
CA GLU A 60 7.57 2.36 -9.47
C GLU A 60 6.33 1.57 -9.91
N SER A 61 6.41 0.23 -9.90
CA SER A 61 5.26 -0.65 -10.17
C SER A 61 4.17 -0.47 -9.10
N LEU A 62 4.54 -0.35 -7.83
CA LEU A 62 3.62 -0.13 -6.72
C LEU A 62 2.90 1.21 -6.88
N ARG A 63 3.62 2.27 -7.28
CA ARG A 63 3.04 3.58 -7.61
C ARG A 63 2.08 3.51 -8.79
N ALA A 64 2.47 2.81 -9.86
CA ALA A 64 1.61 2.63 -11.03
C ALA A 64 0.32 1.88 -10.68
N LEU A 65 0.38 0.89 -9.80
CA LEU A 65 -0.79 0.18 -9.31
C LEU A 65 -1.62 1.01 -8.32
N ALA A 66 -0.98 1.79 -7.43
CA ALA A 66 -1.65 2.71 -6.52
C ALA A 66 -2.56 3.69 -7.28
N LEU A 67 -2.08 4.20 -8.41
CA LEU A 67 -2.83 5.07 -9.32
C LEU A 67 -4.06 4.40 -9.94
N GLN A 68 -4.07 3.08 -10.08
CA GLN A 68 -5.21 2.34 -10.61
C GLN A 68 -6.27 2.06 -9.55
N VAL A 69 -5.86 1.89 -8.28
CA VAL A 69 -6.78 1.52 -7.19
C VAL A 69 -7.37 2.71 -6.45
N VAL A 70 -6.66 3.85 -6.42
CA VAL A 70 -7.12 5.10 -5.81
C VAL A 70 -8.12 5.81 -6.71
N SER A 71 -9.28 6.14 -6.15
CA SER A 71 -10.36 6.81 -6.86
C SER A 71 -10.94 7.95 -6.04
N THR A 72 -11.18 9.09 -6.67
CA THR A 72 -11.87 10.22 -6.04
C THR A 72 -13.37 10.00 -5.87
N GLN A 73 -13.89 8.85 -6.31
CA GLN A 73 -15.32 8.49 -6.24
C GLN A 73 -15.66 7.61 -5.04
N VAL A 74 -14.65 7.14 -4.30
CA VAL A 74 -14.81 6.37 -3.06
C VAL A 74 -14.27 7.20 -1.89
N SER A 75 -14.60 6.78 -0.68
CA SER A 75 -14.13 7.45 0.52
C SER A 75 -12.63 7.19 0.76
N ASP A 76 -11.99 8.05 1.55
CA ASP A 76 -10.53 7.95 1.79
C ASP A 76 -10.17 6.69 2.55
N GLU A 77 -11.04 6.22 3.44
CA GLU A 77 -10.85 4.99 4.20
C GLU A 77 -10.73 3.81 3.23
N THR A 78 -11.66 3.70 2.28
CA THR A 78 -11.63 2.66 1.25
C THR A 78 -10.39 2.78 0.34
N ASN A 79 -9.99 4.00 -0.04
CA ASN A 79 -8.77 4.18 -0.82
C ASN A 79 -7.52 3.74 -0.05
N ILE A 80 -7.43 4.06 1.23
CA ILE A 80 -6.29 3.70 2.08
C ILE A 80 -6.26 2.19 2.33
N VAL A 81 -7.41 1.55 2.56
CA VAL A 81 -7.52 0.09 2.65
C VAL A 81 -6.96 -0.56 1.38
N ARG A 82 -7.33 -0.06 0.20
CA ARG A 82 -6.80 -0.56 -1.08
C ARG A 82 -5.30 -0.39 -1.21
N LEU A 83 -4.75 0.75 -0.79
CA LEU A 83 -3.29 0.97 -0.79
C LEU A 83 -2.57 0.00 0.16
N ILE A 84 -3.16 -0.31 1.31
CA ILE A 84 -2.61 -1.27 2.27
C ILE A 84 -2.63 -2.69 1.69
N GLU A 85 -3.76 -3.12 1.13
CA GLU A 85 -3.87 -4.43 0.46
C GLU A 85 -2.89 -4.54 -0.72
N LEU A 86 -2.74 -3.46 -1.49
CA LEU A 86 -1.82 -3.40 -2.62
C LEU A 86 -0.36 -3.57 -2.19
N ALA A 87 0.06 -2.86 -1.15
CA ALA A 87 1.40 -2.99 -0.57
C ALA A 87 1.66 -4.39 -0.05
N GLU A 88 0.70 -4.98 0.65
CA GLU A 88 0.79 -6.35 1.14
C GLU A 88 0.99 -7.36 0.01
N GLN A 89 0.21 -7.25 -1.08
CA GLN A 89 0.33 -8.11 -2.26
C GLN A 89 1.70 -8.02 -2.94
N GLN A 90 2.38 -6.88 -2.83
CA GLN A 90 3.73 -6.67 -3.33
C GLN A 90 4.82 -7.05 -2.31
N GLY A 91 4.43 -7.52 -1.11
CA GLY A 91 5.32 -7.97 -0.04
C GLY A 91 5.83 -6.86 0.89
N PHE A 92 5.19 -5.69 0.87
CA PHE A 92 5.49 -4.59 1.79
C PHE A 92 4.58 -4.67 3.02
N TYR A 93 5.17 -4.83 4.20
CA TYR A 93 4.44 -4.90 5.47
C TYR A 93 4.59 -3.64 6.31
N ALA A 94 5.52 -2.76 5.94
CA ALA A 94 5.67 -1.42 6.49
C ALA A 94 5.34 -0.39 5.42
N ILE A 95 4.38 0.47 5.68
CA ILE A 95 3.86 1.43 4.70
C ILE A 95 3.82 2.82 5.35
N GLU A 96 4.22 3.83 4.60
CA GLU A 96 4.09 5.23 4.94
C GLU A 96 3.21 5.91 3.89
N ILE A 97 2.12 6.51 4.35
CA ILE A 97 1.17 7.23 3.49
C ILE A 97 1.22 8.70 3.87
N HIS A 98 1.58 9.54 2.90
CA HIS A 98 1.47 11.00 3.00
C HIS A 98 0.07 11.42 2.58
N LEU A 99 -0.65 12.03 3.50
CA LEU A 99 -2.03 12.46 3.35
C LEU A 99 -2.11 13.99 3.14
N PRO A 100 -3.19 14.48 2.51
CA PRO A 100 -3.51 15.91 2.45
C PRO A 100 -4.05 16.49 3.77
N TYR A 101 -4.67 15.63 4.57
CA TYR A 101 -5.16 15.92 5.91
C TYR A 101 -4.96 14.69 6.80
N ALA A 102 -4.66 14.94 8.06
CA ALA A 102 -4.70 13.96 9.13
C ALA A 102 -6.07 13.26 9.19
N LEU A 103 -6.08 11.93 9.23
CA LEU A 103 -7.32 11.19 9.51
C LEU A 103 -7.70 11.33 10.98
N ASN A 104 -9.01 11.29 11.24
CA ASN A 104 -9.52 11.24 12.60
C ASN A 104 -9.65 9.79 13.10
N ASP A 105 -9.90 9.63 14.40
CA ASP A 105 -9.92 8.30 15.04
C ASP A 105 -11.02 7.37 14.49
N GLU A 106 -12.14 7.94 14.03
CA GLU A 106 -13.23 7.19 13.41
C GLU A 106 -12.78 6.57 12.08
N GLN A 107 -12.10 7.36 11.24
CA GLN A 107 -11.53 6.91 9.97
C GLN A 107 -10.44 5.85 10.18
N LEU A 108 -9.54 6.06 11.15
CA LEU A 108 -8.52 5.06 11.51
C LEU A 108 -9.14 3.75 11.98
N THR A 109 -10.26 3.83 12.70
CA THR A 109 -11.00 2.66 13.16
C THR A 109 -11.68 1.94 12.00
N ALA A 110 -12.32 2.69 11.09
CA ALA A 110 -12.93 2.14 9.87
C ALA A 110 -11.90 1.38 9.01
N ILE A 111 -10.72 1.97 8.78
CA ILE A 111 -9.62 1.33 8.05
C ILE A 111 -9.21 0.00 8.71
N LYS A 112 -9.09 -0.04 10.05
CA LYS A 112 -8.75 -1.28 10.77
C LYS A 112 -9.83 -2.36 10.64
N ILE A 113 -11.10 -1.97 10.60
CA ILE A 113 -12.24 -2.90 10.49
C ILE A 113 -12.35 -3.46 9.06
N GLU A 114 -12.12 -2.61 8.05
CA GLU A 114 -12.20 -3.01 6.64
C GLU A 114 -11.00 -3.86 6.21
N CYS A 115 -9.83 -3.68 6.83
CA CYS A 115 -8.66 -4.49 6.55
C CYS A 115 -8.77 -5.90 7.14
N LYS A 116 -8.42 -6.90 6.31
CA LYS A 116 -8.45 -8.33 6.69
C LYS A 116 -7.34 -8.71 7.66
N HIS A 117 -6.24 -7.98 7.66
CA HIS A 117 -5.07 -8.22 8.48
C HIS A 117 -5.06 -7.34 9.71
N LEU A 118 -4.42 -7.81 10.79
CA LEU A 118 -4.20 -6.99 11.97
C LEU A 118 -3.22 -5.88 11.61
N LEU A 119 -3.67 -4.64 11.77
CA LEU A 119 -2.89 -3.46 11.47
C LEU A 119 -2.50 -2.71 12.74
N GLN A 120 -1.24 -2.32 12.82
CA GLN A 120 -0.79 -1.27 13.71
C GLN A 120 -0.70 0.03 12.93
N LEU A 121 -1.67 0.91 13.18
CA LEU A 121 -1.70 2.26 12.61
C LEU A 121 -1.09 3.25 13.60
N SER A 122 -0.24 4.14 13.11
CA SER A 122 0.32 5.25 13.88
C SER A 122 0.34 6.48 12.99
N GLN A 123 -0.37 7.53 13.38
CA GLN A 123 -0.42 8.76 12.60
C GLN A 123 0.37 9.85 13.31
N SER A 124 1.20 10.56 12.56
CA SER A 124 1.89 11.77 12.98
C SER A 124 1.56 12.87 11.99
N ASN A 125 0.63 13.74 12.37
CA ASN A 125 0.14 14.83 11.52
C ASN A 125 -0.43 14.27 10.20
N GLU A 126 0.21 14.58 9.06
CA GLU A 126 -0.18 14.19 7.70
C GLU A 126 0.45 12.86 7.26
N ILE A 127 1.16 12.18 8.16
CA ILE A 127 1.88 10.94 7.85
C ILE A 127 1.22 9.80 8.60
N LEU A 128 0.65 8.86 7.85
CA LEU A 128 0.10 7.62 8.37
C LEU A 128 1.10 6.49 8.17
N LEU A 129 1.60 5.95 9.28
CA LEU A 129 2.42 4.75 9.31
C LEU A 129 1.52 3.54 9.54
N VAL A 130 1.62 2.55 8.65
CA VAL A 130 0.90 1.29 8.73
C VAL A 130 1.89 0.16 8.84
N GLN A 131 1.70 -0.70 9.83
CA GLN A 131 2.43 -1.96 9.95
C GLN A 131 1.43 -3.10 9.92
N ILE A 132 1.59 -3.98 8.94
CA ILE A 132 0.79 -5.19 8.79
C ILE A 132 1.41 -6.26 9.69
N LEU A 133 0.65 -6.68 10.70
CA LEU A 133 1.08 -7.71 11.63
C LEU A 133 0.85 -9.09 10.98
N GLN A 134 1.92 -9.69 10.50
CA GLN A 134 1.91 -11.05 10.00
C GLN A 134 1.87 -12.03 11.17
N MET A 135 0.98 -13.03 11.13
CA MET A 135 1.17 -14.22 11.96
C MET A 135 2.37 -14.99 11.39
N PRO A 136 3.35 -15.41 12.22
CA PRO A 136 4.44 -16.22 11.72
C PRO A 136 3.86 -17.48 11.08
N ALA A 137 4.18 -17.71 9.80
CA ALA A 137 3.82 -18.93 9.11
C ALA A 137 4.34 -20.11 9.95
N GLN A 138 3.43 -20.86 10.57
CA GLN A 138 3.77 -22.12 11.22
C GLN A 138 4.16 -23.08 10.10
N HIS A 139 5.46 -23.36 9.99
CA HIS A 139 6.03 -24.30 9.04
C HIS A 139 6.08 -25.72 9.63
#